data_AF-A0A7D9LPY8-F1
#
_entry.id   AF-A0A7D9LPY8-F1
#
_cell.length_a   1.000
_cell.length_b   1.000
_cell.length_c   1.000
_cell.angle_alpha   90.00
_cell.angle_beta   90.00
_cell.angle_gamma   90.00
#
_symmetry.space_group_name_H-M   'P 1'
#
loop_
_entity.id
_entity.type
_entity.pdbx_description
1 polymer ?
#
loop_
_entity_poly.entity_id
_entity_poly.type
_entity_poly.pdbx_seq_one_letter_code
_entity_poly.pdbx_strand_id
1 'polypeptide(L)'
;EIPWDILSSIPSNDQKLYFLTSIINYGLNLIMPERSIKVHPNDRPWVNSNLKSLINRRQKAFASDNVTLFKMLRNKVNRERKRCRKSYYQSKVHNLRNTNPRDWWREVKQLCGTSKLNNKSVKDRLHQDLWQETDINLSNKINNVL
;
A
#
# COMPACT_ATOMS: atom_id res chain seq x y z
N GLU A 1 7.37 -3.78 28.53
CA GLU A 1 8.75 -3.37 28.87
C GLU A 1 9.70 -4.51 28.56
N ILE A 2 10.99 -4.24 28.30
CA ILE A 2 11.98 -5.28 28.01
C ILE A 2 12.45 -5.88 29.34
N PRO A 3 12.38 -7.22 29.54
CA PRO A 3 12.80 -7.87 30.78
C PRO A 3 14.33 -8.00 30.84
N TRP A 4 15.01 -6.91 31.21
CA TRP A 4 16.47 -6.81 31.26
C TRP A 4 17.11 -7.83 32.23
N ASP A 5 16.41 -8.21 33.29
CA ASP A 5 16.87 -9.22 34.26
C ASP A 5 17.02 -10.61 33.62
N ILE A 6 16.08 -10.98 32.75
CA ILE A 6 16.11 -12.24 32.00
C ILE A 6 17.23 -12.21 30.97
N LEU A 7 17.40 -11.08 30.27
CA LEU A 7 18.48 -10.93 29.28
C LEU A 7 19.88 -11.03 29.93
N SER A 8 20.03 -10.51 31.15
CA SER A 8 21.31 -10.48 31.86
C SER A 8 21.73 -11.85 32.40
N SER A 9 20.77 -12.75 32.66
CA SER A 9 21.03 -14.11 33.16
C SER A 9 21.38 -15.14 32.08
N ILE A 10 21.16 -14.83 30.80
CA ILE A 10 21.54 -15.70 29.69
C ILE A 10 23.08 -15.68 29.53
N PRO A 11 23.77 -16.83 29.47
CA PRO A 11 25.23 -16.86 29.43
C PRO A 11 25.81 -16.64 28.02
N SER A 12 25.13 -17.08 26.97
CA SER A 12 25.60 -16.96 25.58
C SER A 12 25.15 -15.64 24.95
N ASN A 13 26.09 -14.94 24.32
CA ASN A 13 25.80 -13.71 23.57
C ASN A 13 24.83 -13.97 22.40
N ASP A 14 24.93 -15.11 21.72
CA ASP A 14 24.05 -15.47 20.62
C ASP A 14 22.61 -15.67 21.11
N GLN A 15 22.45 -16.27 22.29
CA GLN A 15 21.14 -16.46 22.91
C GLN A 15 20.53 -15.13 23.36
N LYS A 16 21.32 -14.19 23.87
CA LYS A 16 20.87 -12.82 24.18
C LYS A 16 20.37 -12.10 22.93
N LEU A 17 21.15 -12.17 21.85
CA LEU A 17 20.79 -11.55 20.58
C LEU A 17 19.50 -12.14 20.03
N TYR A 18 19.36 -13.46 20.07
CA TYR A 18 18.14 -14.15 19.64
C TYR A 18 16.91 -13.71 20.45
N PHE A 19 17.02 -13.69 21.78
CA PHE A 19 15.93 -13.30 22.67
C PHE A 19 15.52 -11.82 22.49
N LEU A 20 16.50 -10.91 22.37
CA LEU A 20 16.21 -9.51 22.10
C LEU A 20 15.52 -9.32 20.75
N THR A 21 16.02 -10.02 19.71
CA THR A 21 15.45 -9.97 18.36
C THR A 21 14.02 -10.51 18.35
N SER A 22 13.72 -11.58 19.10
CA SER A 22 12.37 -12.14 19.18
C SER A 22 11.38 -11.20 19.87
N ILE A 23 11.79 -10.51 20.95
CA ILE A 23 10.96 -9.49 21.62
C ILE A 23 10.68 -8.32 20.66
N ILE A 24 11.71 -7.83 19.97
CA ILE A 24 11.56 -6.73 19.01
C ILE A 24 10.60 -7.17 17.89
N ASN A 25 10.81 -8.33 17.30
CA ASN A 25 9.96 -8.86 16.24
C ASN A 25 8.51 -9.09 16.72
N TYR A 26 8.32 -9.58 17.94
CA TYR A 26 7.00 -9.71 18.54
C TYR A 26 6.31 -8.35 18.69
N GLY A 27 7.02 -7.37 19.23
CA GLY A 27 6.52 -6.00 19.36
C GLY A 27 6.17 -5.38 18.00
N LEU A 28 7.05 -5.54 17.00
CA LEU A 28 6.82 -5.10 15.63
C LEU A 28 5.59 -5.77 15.02
N ASN A 29 5.45 -7.09 15.15
CA ASN A 29 4.28 -7.82 14.65
C ASN A 29 2.98 -7.41 15.34
N LEU A 30 3.03 -7.01 16.61
CA LEU A 30 1.87 -6.55 17.36
C LEU A 30 1.42 -5.15 16.92
N ILE A 31 2.35 -4.20 16.78
CA ILE A 31 2.03 -2.80 16.45
C ILE A 31 1.90 -2.54 14.95
N MET A 32 2.66 -3.29 14.15
CA MET A 32 2.78 -3.15 12.70
C MET A 32 2.84 -4.54 12.04
N PRO A 33 1.73 -5.29 12.11
CA PRO A 33 1.68 -6.62 11.49
C PRO A 33 1.93 -6.51 9.99
N GLU A 34 2.65 -7.49 9.46
CA GLU A 34 2.79 -7.65 8.02
C GLU A 34 1.41 -7.90 7.37
N ARG A 35 1.13 -7.20 6.27
CA ARG A 35 -0.13 -7.31 5.55
C ARG A 35 0.11 -7.36 4.04
N SER A 36 -0.39 -8.42 3.43
CA SER A 36 -0.44 -8.55 1.97
C SER A 36 -1.65 -7.81 1.41
N ILE A 37 -1.41 -6.90 0.45
CA ILE A 37 -2.46 -6.18 -0.27
C ILE A 37 -2.37 -6.45 -1.77
N LYS A 38 -3.53 -6.67 -2.42
CA LYS A 38 -3.60 -6.83 -3.87
C LYS A 38 -3.78 -5.46 -4.54
N VAL A 39 -2.73 -4.98 -5.20
CA VAL A 39 -2.72 -3.72 -5.97
C VAL A 39 -2.84 -4.04 -7.45
N HIS A 40 -3.73 -3.35 -8.18
CA HIS A 40 -3.77 -3.49 -9.63
C HIS A 40 -2.94 -2.35 -10.24
N PRO A 41 -2.06 -2.60 -11.22
CA PRO A 41 -1.16 -1.58 -11.76
C PRO A 41 -1.88 -0.33 -12.30
N ASN A 42 -3.08 -0.54 -12.84
CA ASN A 42 -3.91 0.50 -13.43
C ASN A 42 -4.79 1.21 -12.40
N ASP A 43 -4.80 0.76 -11.14
CA ASP A 43 -5.50 1.49 -10.09
C ASP A 43 -4.86 2.85 -9.88
N ARG A 44 -5.70 3.86 -9.73
CA ARG A 44 -5.23 5.15 -9.24
C ARG A 44 -4.71 4.97 -7.81
N PRO A 45 -3.63 5.67 -7.41
CA PRO A 45 -2.99 5.47 -6.10
C PRO A 45 -3.89 5.83 -4.91
N TRP A 46 -4.95 6.61 -5.15
CA TRP A 46 -5.97 6.94 -4.15
C TRP A 46 -7.11 5.91 -4.04
N VAL A 47 -7.13 4.85 -4.86
CA VAL A 47 -8.19 3.82 -4.78
C VAL A 47 -7.83 2.79 -3.71
N ASN A 48 -8.73 2.58 -2.76
CA ASN A 48 -8.59 1.57 -1.71
C ASN A 48 -9.63 0.44 -1.82
N SER A 49 -9.45 -0.61 -1.01
CA SER A 49 -10.33 -1.79 -0.97
C SER A 49 -11.79 -1.44 -0.64
N ASN A 50 -12.00 -0.48 0.27
CA ASN A 50 -13.34 -0.02 0.63
C ASN A 50 -14.09 0.62 -0.56
N LEU A 51 -13.42 1.51 -1.30
CA LEU A 51 -14.00 2.13 -2.49
C LEU A 51 -14.33 1.08 -3.56
N LYS A 52 -13.46 0.10 -3.77
CA LYS A 52 -13.72 -1.02 -4.69
C LYS A 52 -14.91 -1.86 -4.26
N SER A 53 -15.02 -2.18 -2.97
CA SER A 53 -16.15 -2.91 -2.41
C SER A 53 -17.48 -2.17 -2.66
N LEU A 54 -17.50 -0.85 -2.47
CA LEU A 54 -18.68 -0.04 -2.75
C LEU A 54 -19.04 0.02 -4.24
N ILE A 55 -18.03 0.10 -5.12
CA ILE A 55 -18.26 0.06 -6.58
C ILE A 55 -18.88 -1.29 -6.97
N ASN A 56 -18.36 -2.40 -6.46
CA ASN A 56 -18.90 -3.73 -6.71
C ASN A 56 -20.35 -3.85 -6.21
N ARG A 57 -20.63 -3.44 -4.97
CA ARG A 57 -22.01 -3.43 -4.43
C ARG A 57 -22.96 -2.61 -5.30
N ARG A 58 -22.52 -1.44 -5.77
CA ARG A 58 -23.32 -0.59 -6.67
C ARG A 58 -23.59 -1.29 -8.00
N GLN A 59 -22.58 -1.95 -8.59
CA GLN A 59 -22.74 -2.71 -9.85
C GLN A 59 -23.73 -3.88 -9.67
N LYS A 60 -23.66 -4.60 -8.55
CA LYS A 60 -24.64 -5.65 -8.22
C LYS A 60 -26.06 -5.10 -8.11
N ALA A 61 -26.24 -3.97 -7.42
CA ALA A 61 -27.55 -3.33 -7.30
C ALA A 61 -28.12 -2.85 -8.63
N PHE A 62 -27.25 -2.43 -9.56
CA PHE A 62 -27.65 -2.10 -10.93
C PHE A 62 -28.06 -3.35 -11.70
N ALA A 63 -27.27 -4.43 -11.63
CA ALA A 63 -27.56 -5.68 -12.31
C ALA A 63 -28.84 -6.36 -11.79
N SER A 64 -29.20 -6.15 -10.51
CA SER A 64 -30.44 -6.66 -9.91
C SER A 64 -31.64 -5.70 -10.07
N ASP A 65 -31.51 -4.67 -10.90
CA ASP A 65 -32.51 -3.61 -11.15
C ASP A 65 -33.08 -2.94 -9.88
N ASN A 66 -32.31 -2.93 -8.79
CA ASN A 66 -32.72 -2.30 -7.54
C ASN A 66 -32.35 -0.81 -7.56
N VAL A 67 -33.23 -0.02 -8.17
CA VAL A 67 -33.02 1.43 -8.41
C VAL A 67 -32.75 2.21 -7.13
N THR A 68 -33.47 1.94 -6.05
CA THR A 68 -33.32 2.65 -4.76
C THR A 68 -31.95 2.37 -4.14
N LEU A 69 -31.57 1.09 -4.06
CA LEU A 69 -30.27 0.68 -3.55
C LEU A 69 -29.14 1.21 -4.43
N PHE A 70 -29.31 1.19 -5.74
CA PHE A 70 -28.34 1.75 -6.69
C PHE A 70 -28.13 3.25 -6.46
N LYS A 71 -29.19 4.06 -6.33
CA LYS A 71 -29.09 5.51 -6.08
C LYS A 71 -28.34 5.79 -4.77
N MET A 72 -28.67 5.06 -3.70
CA MET A 72 -27.98 5.19 -2.42
C MET A 72 -26.49 4.84 -2.53
N LEU A 73 -26.16 3.70 -3.17
CA LEU A 73 -24.79 3.24 -3.34
C LEU A 73 -23.99 4.15 -4.28
N ARG A 74 -24.59 4.69 -5.34
CA ARG A 74 -23.97 5.70 -6.21
C ARG A 74 -23.51 6.91 -5.41
N ASN A 75 -24.35 7.43 -4.53
CA ASN A 75 -24.02 8.55 -3.66
C ASN A 75 -22.92 8.20 -2.65
N LYS A 76 -22.98 6.99 -2.08
CA LYS A 76 -21.94 6.49 -1.16
C LYS A 76 -20.57 6.35 -1.85
N VAL A 77 -20.54 5.76 -3.05
CA VAL A 77 -19.34 5.66 -3.89
C VAL A 77 -18.77 7.06 -4.19
N ASN A 78 -19.62 8.03 -4.54
CA ASN A 78 -19.18 9.39 -4.82
C ASN A 78 -18.55 10.08 -3.60
N ARG A 79 -19.14 9.92 -2.42
CA ARG A 79 -18.60 10.43 -1.16
C ARG A 79 -17.25 9.81 -0.84
N GLU A 80 -17.14 8.48 -0.90
CA GLU A 80 -15.88 7.77 -0.64
C GLU A 80 -14.80 8.10 -1.67
N ARG A 81 -15.16 8.26 -2.95
CA ARG A 81 -14.22 8.73 -3.99
C ARG A 81 -13.63 10.10 -3.64
N LYS A 82 -14.47 11.05 -3.22
CA LYS A 82 -14.00 12.39 -2.80
C LYS A 82 -13.11 12.30 -1.56
N ARG A 83 -13.50 11.50 -0.57
CA ARG A 83 -12.73 11.26 0.66
C ARG A 83 -11.35 10.69 0.36
N CYS A 84 -11.28 9.65 -0.48
CA CYS A 84 -10.04 9.01 -0.89
C CYS A 84 -9.07 9.99 -1.58
N ARG A 85 -9.58 10.80 -2.53
CA ARG A 85 -8.77 11.84 -3.19
C ARG A 85 -8.26 12.89 -2.22
N LYS A 86 -9.10 13.35 -1.29
CA LYS A 86 -8.72 14.34 -0.27
C LYS A 86 -7.61 13.78 0.63
N SER A 87 -7.80 12.57 1.15
CA SER A 87 -6.83 11.91 2.03
C SER A 87 -5.48 11.70 1.34
N TYR A 88 -5.49 11.23 0.09
CA TYR A 88 -4.27 11.08 -0.71
C TYR A 88 -3.56 12.42 -0.95
N TYR A 89 -4.31 13.47 -1.30
CA TYR A 89 -3.74 14.79 -1.49
C TYR A 89 -3.05 15.29 -0.21
N GLN A 90 -3.75 15.20 0.93
CA GLN A 90 -3.23 15.65 2.22
C GLN A 90 -1.96 14.88 2.64
N SER A 91 -1.92 13.57 2.44
CA SER A 91 -0.80 12.73 2.94
C SER A 91 0.39 12.63 1.99
N LYS A 92 0.18 12.71 0.67
CA LYS A 92 1.24 12.45 -0.33
C LYS A 92 1.55 13.63 -1.25
N VAL A 93 0.61 14.52 -1.50
CA VAL A 93 0.76 15.57 -2.52
C VAL A 93 0.97 16.95 -1.92
N HIS A 94 0.36 17.26 -0.78
CA HIS A 94 0.32 18.61 -0.20
C HIS A 94 1.71 19.23 -0.04
N ASN A 95 2.66 18.50 0.57
CA ASN A 95 4.00 19.00 0.84
C ASN A 95 4.83 19.24 -0.42
N LEU A 96 4.56 18.48 -1.50
CA LEU A 96 5.27 18.64 -2.78
C LEU A 96 5.10 20.04 -3.36
N ARG A 97 4.02 20.75 -3.02
CA ARG A 97 3.78 22.12 -3.51
C ARG A 97 4.95 23.05 -3.19
N ASN A 98 5.57 22.86 -2.03
CA ASN A 98 6.65 23.73 -1.55
C ASN A 98 8.04 23.08 -1.75
N THR A 99 8.13 21.74 -1.73
CA THR A 99 9.41 21.03 -1.84
C THR A 99 9.78 20.65 -3.28
N ASN A 100 8.81 20.27 -4.12
CA ASN A 100 9.02 19.88 -5.51
C ASN A 100 7.77 20.18 -6.39
N PRO A 101 7.64 21.43 -6.87
CA PRO A 101 6.46 21.88 -7.61
C PRO A 101 6.18 21.11 -8.91
N ARG A 102 7.22 20.59 -9.57
CA ARG A 102 7.09 19.77 -10.78
C ARG A 102 6.33 18.47 -10.48
N ASP A 103 6.73 17.80 -9.41
CA ASP A 103 6.12 16.55 -8.97
C ASP A 103 4.73 16.78 -8.41
N TRP A 104 4.54 17.88 -7.65
CA TRP A 104 3.23 18.31 -7.22
C TRP A 104 2.24 18.43 -8.38
N TRP A 105 2.61 19.14 -9.45
CA TRP A 105 1.73 19.32 -10.60
C TRP A 105 1.45 18.01 -11.33
N ARG A 106 2.45 17.12 -11.43
CA ARG A 106 2.27 15.76 -11.97
C ARG A 106 1.22 14.97 -11.17
N GLU A 107 1.30 14.98 -9.84
CA GLU A 107 0.35 14.26 -8.99
C GLU A 107 -1.06 14.88 -9.02
N VAL A 108 -1.16 16.21 -9.08
CA VAL A 108 -2.45 16.92 -9.25
C VAL A 108 -3.14 16.53 -10.56
N LYS A 109 -2.40 16.43 -11.69
CA LYS A 109 -2.97 15.93 -12.96
C LYS A 109 -3.51 14.50 -12.84
N GLN A 110 -2.83 13.63 -12.10
CA GLN A 110 -3.31 12.27 -11.85
C GLN A 110 -4.62 12.25 -11.04
N LEU A 111 -4.81 13.20 -10.11
CA LEU A 111 -6.04 13.34 -9.34
C LEU A 111 -7.22 13.85 -10.18
N CYS A 112 -6.96 14.75 -11.13
CA CYS A 112 -7.98 15.29 -12.04
C CYS A 112 -8.34 14.35 -13.19
N GLY A 113 -7.57 13.27 -13.41
CA GLY A 113 -7.85 12.29 -14.46
C GLY A 113 -7.42 12.73 -15.86
N THR A 114 -6.64 13.81 -15.97
CA THR A 114 -6.11 14.35 -17.23
C THR A 114 -4.78 13.72 -17.63
N SER A 115 -4.19 12.90 -16.77
CA SER A 115 -2.94 12.20 -17.05
C SER A 115 -3.18 10.89 -17.80
N LYS A 116 -2.37 10.63 -18.85
CA LYS A 116 -2.21 9.28 -19.40
C LYS A 116 -1.75 8.34 -18.27
N LEU A 117 -2.34 7.15 -18.19
CA LEU A 117 -1.87 6.11 -17.27
C LEU A 117 -0.50 5.67 -17.78
N ASN A 118 0.58 6.07 -17.10
CA ASN A 118 1.86 5.45 -17.33
C ASN A 118 1.77 4.01 -16.78
N ASN A 119 1.96 3.02 -17.64
CA ASN A 119 2.12 1.59 -17.31
C ASN A 119 3.43 1.33 -16.54
N LYS A 120 3.76 2.20 -15.59
CA LYS A 120 4.85 1.94 -14.65
C LYS A 120 4.40 0.82 -13.74
N SER A 121 5.20 -0.23 -13.69
CA SER A 121 4.97 -1.38 -12.82
C SER A 121 4.86 -0.89 -11.37
N VAL A 122 4.15 -1.64 -10.52
CA VAL A 122 4.12 -1.39 -9.06
C VAL A 122 5.56 -1.34 -8.52
N LYS A 123 6.43 -2.17 -9.10
CA LYS A 123 7.88 -2.20 -8.90
C LYS A 123 8.56 -0.84 -9.08
N ASP A 124 8.21 -0.08 -10.12
CA ASP A 124 8.81 1.24 -10.42
C ASP A 124 8.44 2.33 -9.40
N ARG A 125 7.50 2.04 -8.49
CA ARG A 125 7.01 2.96 -7.45
C ARG A 125 7.50 2.58 -6.05
N LEU A 126 8.13 1.42 -5.90
CA LEU A 126 8.76 0.99 -4.65
C LEU A 126 10.22 1.45 -4.64
N HIS A 127 10.73 1.82 -3.47
CA HIS A 127 12.16 2.11 -3.31
C HIS A 127 12.99 0.90 -3.73
N GLN A 128 14.07 1.14 -4.47
CA GLN A 128 14.92 0.11 -5.06
C GLN A 128 15.57 -0.80 -3.99
N ASP A 129 15.61 -0.34 -2.75
CA ASP A 129 16.21 -1.02 -1.60
C ASP A 129 15.31 -2.12 -1.00
N LEU A 130 14.03 -2.19 -1.39
CA LEU A 130 13.07 -3.22 -0.92
C LEU A 130 13.03 -4.48 -1.81
N TRP A 131 13.93 -4.57 -2.77
CA TRP A 131 14.01 -5.69 -3.71
C TRP A 131 14.97 -6.74 -3.14
N GLN A 132 14.44 -7.75 -2.45
CA GLN A 132 15.27 -8.83 -1.92
C GLN A 132 15.90 -9.71 -3.02
N GLU A 133 15.36 -9.69 -4.24
CA GLU A 133 16.01 -10.32 -5.39
C GLU A 133 16.05 -9.31 -6.55
N THR A 134 17.26 -8.89 -6.91
CA THR A 134 17.51 -8.18 -8.16
C THR A 134 17.14 -9.09 -9.33
N ASP A 135 16.53 -8.55 -10.39
CA ASP A 135 16.07 -9.34 -11.56
C ASP A 135 17.20 -10.20 -12.18
N ILE A 136 18.47 -9.84 -11.97
CA ILE A 136 19.67 -10.62 -12.33
C ILE A 136 19.69 -12.00 -11.65
N ASN A 137 19.33 -12.08 -10.38
CA ASN A 137 19.31 -13.35 -9.64
C ASN A 137 18.17 -14.27 -10.09
N LEU A 138 17.05 -13.70 -10.55
CA LEU A 138 15.95 -14.45 -11.14
C LEU A 138 16.33 -15.01 -12.53
N SER A 139 16.97 -14.21 -13.37
CA SER A 139 17.48 -14.66 -14.68
C SER A 139 18.51 -15.79 -14.53
N ASN A 140 19.42 -15.68 -13.56
CA ASN A 140 20.41 -16.73 -13.31
C ASN A 140 19.78 -18.01 -12.73
N LYS A 141 18.72 -17.91 -11.91
CA LYS A 141 17.95 -19.08 -11.45
C LYS A 141 17.26 -19.82 -12.60
N ILE A 142 16.72 -19.10 -13.58
CA ILE A 142 16.06 -19.71 -14.75
C ILE A 142 17.08 -20.43 -15.64
N ASN A 143 18.24 -19.81 -15.86
CA ASN A 143 19.30 -20.40 -16.68
C ASN A 143 20.00 -21.60 -16.04
N ASN A 144 19.91 -21.75 -14.72
CA ASN A 144 20.48 -22.90 -13.99
C ASN A 144 19.50 -24.08 -13.85
N VAL A 145 18.25 -23.94 -14.31
CA VAL A 145 17.21 -25.00 -14.30
C VAL A 145 16.98 -25.59 -15.70
N LEU A 146 17.58 -24.99 -16.74
CA LEU A 146 17.69 -25.53 -18.10
C LEU A 146 19.07 -26.15 -18.30
#